data_AF-A0A6P6BAN3-F1
#
_entry.id   AF-A0A6P6BAN3-F1
#
_cell.length_a   1.000
_cell.length_b   1.000
_cell.length_c   1.000
_cell.angle_alpha   90.00
_cell.angle_beta   90.00
_cell.angle_gamma   90.00
#
_symmetry.space_group_name_H-M   'P 1'
#
loop_
_entity.id
_entity.type
_entity.pdbx_description
1 polymer ?
#
loop_
_entity_poly.entity_id
_entity_poly.type
_entity_poly.pdbx_seq_one_letter_code
_entity_poly.pdbx_strand_id
1 'polypeptide(L)'
;MSRLLLASKVAESHNFPFWNADQLTKTKEGLPVFVWDCDTKTEHEMVFRQWNKGANVLIKNWVMDFVKRRELKLGDEIGLYGDSCSSRFKCSVLNRAARSNENTDNLVGKSQ
;
A
#
# COMPACT_ATOMS: atom_id res chain seq x y z
N MET A 1 -5.82 -3.93 13.69
CA MET A 1 -4.80 -3.15 12.95
C MET A 1 -4.59 -3.77 11.59
N SER A 2 -4.67 -2.97 10.53
CA SER A 2 -4.45 -3.41 9.15
C SER A 2 -3.17 -2.77 8.61
N ARG A 3 -2.46 -3.49 7.75
CA ARG A 3 -1.08 -3.17 7.32
C ARG A 3 -0.88 -3.58 5.87
N LEU A 4 0.06 -2.95 5.19
CA LEU A 4 0.61 -3.46 3.93
C LEU A 4 1.89 -4.23 4.21
N LEU A 5 1.96 -5.50 3.81
CA LEU A 5 3.19 -6.27 3.82
C LEU A 5 3.97 -5.98 2.54
N LEU A 6 5.26 -5.66 2.70
CA LEU A 6 6.19 -5.41 1.60
C LEU A 6 7.10 -6.61 1.41
N ALA A 7 7.34 -6.98 0.15
CA ALA A 7 8.32 -8.01 -0.18
C ALA A 7 9.72 -7.57 0.26
N SER A 8 10.30 -8.26 1.23
CA SER A 8 11.51 -7.83 1.96
C SER A 8 12.69 -7.50 1.05
N LYS A 9 13.03 -8.39 0.11
CA LYS A 9 14.20 -8.18 -0.78
C LYS A 9 14.08 -6.93 -1.64
N VAL A 10 12.87 -6.59 -2.09
CA VAL A 10 12.65 -5.44 -2.99
C VAL A 10 12.63 -4.15 -2.19
N ALA A 11 11.95 -4.14 -1.04
CA ALA A 11 11.90 -2.98 -0.16
C ALA A 11 13.28 -2.59 0.36
N GLU A 12 14.11 -3.56 0.76
CA GLU A 12 15.42 -3.29 1.33
C GLU A 12 16.40 -2.78 0.27
N SER A 13 16.51 -3.48 -0.87
CA SER A 13 17.43 -3.10 -1.95
C SER A 13 17.18 -1.71 -2.54
N HIS A 14 15.94 -1.24 -2.56
CA HIS A 14 15.58 0.03 -3.20
C HIS A 14 15.52 1.21 -2.22
N ASN A 15 15.26 0.97 -0.93
CA ASN A 15 15.10 2.06 0.05
C ASN A 15 16.30 2.21 0.98
N PHE A 16 16.89 1.10 1.44
CA PHE A 16 17.92 1.12 2.48
C PHE A 16 19.21 1.83 2.08
N PRO A 17 19.68 1.76 0.81
CA PRO A 17 20.87 2.50 0.41
C PRO A 17 20.77 4.03 0.62
N PHE A 18 19.55 4.55 0.78
CA PHE A 18 19.30 5.99 0.93
C PHE A 18 18.91 6.39 2.36
N TRP A 19 18.80 5.42 3.27
CA TRP A 19 18.54 5.69 4.68
C TRP A 19 19.84 5.73 5.46
N ASN A 20 20.01 6.76 6.28
CA ASN A 20 21.15 6.84 7.18
C ASN A 20 21.03 5.83 8.34
N ALA A 21 22.11 5.65 9.10
CA ALA A 21 22.17 4.68 10.20
C ALA A 21 21.04 4.89 11.23
N ASP A 22 20.66 6.13 11.51
CA ASP A 22 19.59 6.46 12.45
C ASP A 22 18.22 6.03 11.89
N GLN A 23 17.96 6.29 10.61
CA GLN A 23 16.74 5.86 9.93
C GLN A 23 16.63 4.34 9.89
N LEU A 24 17.73 3.65 9.54
CA LEU A 24 17.79 2.19 9.54
C LEU A 24 17.51 1.61 10.93
N THR A 25 18.06 2.22 11.98
CA THR A 25 17.79 1.82 13.37
C THR A 25 16.31 2.04 13.72
N LYS A 26 15.75 3.20 13.35
CA LYS A 26 14.33 3.53 13.56
C LYS A 26 13.37 2.60 12.84
N THR A 27 13.78 1.87 11.80
CA THR A 27 12.89 0.88 11.15
C THR A 27 12.38 -0.20 12.11
N LYS A 28 13.10 -0.50 13.20
CA LYS A 28 12.67 -1.48 14.21
C LYS A 28 11.55 -0.95 15.12
N GLU A 29 11.59 0.35 15.41
CA GLU A 29 10.65 1.05 16.28
C GLU A 29 9.44 1.56 15.48
N GLY A 30 9.69 2.03 14.26
CA GLY A 30 8.76 2.69 13.36
C GLY A 30 9.39 3.96 12.80
N LEU A 31 9.71 3.95 11.52
CA LEU A 31 10.22 5.12 10.80
C LEU A 31 9.06 5.86 10.12
N PRO A 32 8.78 7.13 10.45
CA PRO A 32 7.83 7.94 9.69
C PRO A 32 8.31 8.09 8.25
N VAL A 33 7.42 7.86 7.29
CA VAL A 33 7.69 7.95 5.86
C VAL A 33 6.51 8.59 5.14
N PHE A 34 6.75 9.21 3.99
CA PHE A 34 5.70 9.72 3.13
C PHE A 34 5.45 8.77 1.96
N VAL A 35 4.17 8.65 1.58
CA VAL A 35 3.72 7.90 0.41
C VAL A 35 2.99 8.85 -0.53
N TRP A 36 3.54 9.01 -1.73
CA TRP A 36 2.95 9.78 -2.82
C TRP A 36 2.08 8.89 -3.70
N ASP A 37 0.78 9.17 -3.73
CA ASP A 37 -0.16 8.53 -4.65
C ASP A 37 -0.07 9.21 -6.02
N CYS A 38 0.51 8.49 -6.99
CA CYS A 38 0.72 8.98 -8.35
C CYS A 38 -0.56 9.22 -9.12
N ASP A 39 -1.63 8.50 -8.79
CA ASP A 39 -2.91 8.57 -9.52
C ASP A 39 -3.70 9.80 -9.08
N THR A 40 -3.70 10.09 -7.77
CA THR A 40 -4.48 11.19 -7.20
C THR A 40 -3.67 12.44 -6.89
N LYS A 41 -2.33 12.38 -7.03
CA LYS A 41 -1.41 13.48 -6.73
C LYS A 41 -1.54 13.97 -5.28
N THR A 42 -1.61 13.03 -4.34
CA THR A 42 -1.71 13.33 -2.90
C THR A 42 -0.60 12.64 -2.12
N GLU A 43 -0.18 13.26 -1.03
CA GLU A 43 0.86 12.76 -0.14
C GLU A 43 0.28 12.37 1.21
N HIS A 44 0.70 11.23 1.75
CA HIS A 44 0.16 10.67 2.99
C HIS A 44 1.29 10.21 3.90
N GLU A 45 1.20 10.54 5.18
CA GLU A 45 2.16 10.10 6.19
C GLU A 45 1.83 8.67 6.64
N MET A 46 2.83 7.80 6.64
CA MET A 46 2.76 6.43 7.14
C MET A 46 3.94 6.10 8.02
N VAL A 47 3.96 4.89 8.58
CA VAL A 47 5.11 4.37 9.33
C VAL A 47 5.61 3.11 8.64
N PHE A 48 6.89 3.11 8.28
CA PHE A 48 7.62 1.94 7.85
C PHE A 48 8.16 1.20 9.06
N ARG A 49 7.98 -0.12 9.10
CA ARG A 49 8.57 -0.96 10.15
C ARG A 49 9.13 -2.24 9.57
N GLN A 50 10.34 -2.59 9.97
CA GLN A 50 10.91 -3.91 9.76
C GLN A 50 10.58 -4.79 10.97
N TRP A 51 9.81 -5.84 10.74
CA TRP A 51 9.46 -6.85 11.72
C TRP A 51 10.52 -7.96 11.82
N ASN A 52 10.35 -8.80 12.83
CA ASN A 52 11.19 -9.98 13.04
C ASN A 52 11.18 -10.87 11.79
N LYS A 53 12.34 -11.45 11.45
CA LYS A 53 12.57 -12.25 10.24
C LYS A 53 12.57 -11.46 8.91
N GLY A 54 12.75 -10.14 8.97
CA GLY A 54 12.98 -9.29 7.80
C GLY A 54 11.73 -8.85 7.05
N ALA A 55 10.53 -9.19 7.52
CA ALA A 55 9.29 -8.70 6.93
C ALA A 55 9.19 -7.17 7.07
N ASN A 56 8.91 -6.46 5.98
CA ASN A 56 8.73 -5.00 6.01
C ASN A 56 7.26 -4.65 5.89
N VAL A 57 6.79 -3.63 6.61
CA VAL A 57 5.38 -3.22 6.60
C VAL A 57 5.22 -1.71 6.55
N LEU A 58 4.15 -1.25 5.89
CA LEU A 58 3.59 0.09 6.06
C LEU A 58 2.34 0.00 6.95
N ILE A 59 2.31 0.82 8.00
CA ILE A 59 1.25 0.85 9.02
C ILE A 59 0.71 2.28 9.24
N LYS A 60 -0.03 2.50 10.34
CA LYS A 60 -0.68 3.76 10.74
C LYS A 60 -1.86 4.09 9.83
N ASN A 61 -1.65 4.89 8.79
CA ASN A 61 -2.74 5.42 7.98
C ASN A 61 -3.03 4.64 6.70
N TRP A 62 -2.29 3.55 6.42
CA TRP A 62 -2.45 2.74 5.20
C TRP A 62 -3.91 2.45 4.83
N VAL A 63 -4.74 2.04 5.80
CA VAL A 63 -6.14 1.69 5.49
C VAL A 63 -7.01 2.91 5.24
N MET A 64 -6.88 3.97 6.03
CA MET A 64 -7.74 5.14 5.87
C MET A 64 -7.36 5.92 4.61
N ASP A 65 -6.07 6.23 4.48
CA ASP A 65 -5.55 7.16 3.49
C ASP A 65 -5.29 6.50 2.13
N PHE A 66 -5.25 5.17 2.08
CA PHE A 66 -5.07 4.44 0.83
C PHE A 66 -6.21 3.47 0.55
N VAL A 67 -6.38 2.42 1.36
CA VAL A 67 -7.36 1.35 1.05
C VAL A 67 -8.79 1.89 0.94
N LYS A 68 -9.27 2.63 1.93
CA LYS A 68 -10.64 3.18 1.91
C LYS A 68 -10.78 4.32 0.91
N ARG A 69 -9.86 5.29 0.92
CA ARG A 69 -9.89 6.45 0.00
C ARG A 69 -9.86 6.02 -1.47
N ARG A 70 -9.12 4.95 -1.80
CA ARG A 70 -9.01 4.41 -3.18
C ARG A 70 -9.99 3.27 -3.45
N GLU A 71 -10.86 2.98 -2.49
CA GLU A 71 -11.86 1.91 -2.54
C GLU A 71 -11.28 0.55 -2.97
N LEU A 72 -10.07 0.23 -2.51
CA LEU A 72 -9.39 -1.00 -2.89
C LEU A 72 -10.19 -2.23 -2.47
N LYS A 73 -10.28 -3.20 -3.37
CA LYS A 73 -10.94 -4.49 -3.16
C LYS A 73 -9.93 -5.63 -3.21
N LEU A 74 -10.36 -6.80 -2.72
CA LEU A 74 -9.57 -8.02 -2.88
C LEU A 74 -9.35 -8.27 -4.38
N GLY A 75 -8.09 -8.52 -4.75
CA GLY A 75 -7.68 -8.71 -6.14
C GLY A 75 -7.23 -7.44 -6.87
N ASP A 76 -7.39 -6.25 -6.29
CA ASP A 76 -6.75 -5.04 -6.82
C ASP A 76 -5.23 -5.15 -6.65
N GLU A 77 -4.48 -4.79 -7.70
CA GLU A 77 -3.03 -4.80 -7.69
C GLU A 77 -2.48 -3.38 -7.49
N ILE A 78 -1.52 -3.24 -6.59
CA ILE A 78 -0.89 -1.98 -6.27
C ILE A 78 0.61 -2.03 -6.58
N GLY A 79 1.11 -0.97 -7.19
CA GLY A 79 2.53 -0.74 -7.36
C GLY A 79 3.04 0.10 -6.21
N LEU A 80 4.20 -0.25 -5.67
CA LEU A 80 4.93 0.56 -4.70
C LEU A 80 6.41 0.58 -5.08
N TYR A 81 6.98 1.78 -5.21
CA TYR A 81 8.41 1.94 -5.44
C TYR A 81 9.00 3.00 -4.51
N GLY A 82 10.26 2.83 -4.11
CA GLY A 82 11.02 3.83 -3.39
C GLY A 82 11.58 4.86 -4.36
N ASP A 83 11.31 6.15 -4.14
CA ASP A 83 11.94 7.24 -4.90
C ASP A 83 13.13 7.79 -4.13
N SER A 84 14.33 7.48 -4.62
CA SER A 84 15.60 7.92 -4.04
C SER A 84 15.81 9.43 -4.12
N CYS A 85 15.25 10.10 -5.12
CA CYS A 85 15.46 11.54 -5.30
C CYS A 85 14.65 12.36 -4.31
N SER A 86 13.54 11.80 -3.84
CA SER A 86 12.57 12.54 -3.04
C SER A 86 12.33 11.97 -1.65
N SER A 87 13.03 10.88 -1.29
CA SER A 87 12.98 10.23 0.03
C SER A 87 11.56 9.83 0.46
N ARG A 88 10.75 9.38 -0.49
CA ARG A 88 9.36 8.94 -0.30
C ARG A 88 9.11 7.64 -1.05
N PHE A 89 8.06 6.94 -0.63
CA PHE A 89 7.47 5.92 -1.48
C PHE A 89 6.53 6.57 -2.48
N LYS A 90 6.41 5.97 -3.65
CA LYS A 90 5.35 6.29 -4.61
C LYS A 90 4.50 5.07 -4.84
N CYS A 91 3.19 5.26 -4.92
CA CYS A 91 2.24 4.20 -5.20
C CYS A 91 1.30 4.57 -6.36
N SER A 92 0.71 3.53 -6.94
CA SER A 92 -0.33 3.60 -7.97
C SER A 92 -1.16 2.31 -7.93
N VAL A 93 -2.42 2.39 -8.32
CA VAL A 93 -3.23 1.18 -8.56
C VAL A 93 -2.99 0.72 -9.99
N LEU A 94 -2.35 -0.44 -10.15
CA LEU A 94 -1.93 -0.96 -11.45
C LEU A 94 -3.09 -1.63 -12.17
N ASN A 95 -3.82 -2.49 -11.45
CA ASN A 95 -4.95 -3.23 -11.98
C ASN A 95 -6.10 -3.24 -10.98
N ARG A 96 -7.32 -3.12 -11.48
CA ARG A 96 -8.55 -3.29 -10.69
C ARG A 96 -9.11 -4.68 -10.95
N ALA A 97 -9.52 -5.38 -9.89
CA ALA A 97 -10.23 -6.64 -10.03
C ALA A 97 -11.55 -6.42 -10.79
N ALA A 98 -11.95 -7.42 -11.57
CA ALA A 98 -13.27 -7.43 -12.19
C ALA A 98 -14.34 -7.35 -11.09
N ARG A 99 -15.20 -6.33 -11.14
CA ARG A 99 -16.32 -6.23 -10.21
C ARG A 99 -17.39 -7.23 -10.67
N SER A 100 -17.75 -8.20 -9.84
CA SER A 100 -18.92 -9.03 -10.11
C SER A 100 -20.16 -8.14 -10.00
N ASN A 101 -20.84 -7.95 -11.13
CA ASN A 101 -22.15 -7.31 -11.13
C ASN A 101 -23.18 -8.37 -10.73
N GLU A 102 -23.36 -8.61 -9.43
CA GLU A 102 -24.52 -9.38 -8.95
C GLU A 102 -25.76 -8.49 -9.00
N ASN A 103 -26.38 -8.35 -10.18
CA ASN A 103 -27.75 -7.84 -10.29
C ASN A 103 -28.40 -8.13 -11.65
N THR A 104 -28.60 -9.41 -11.99
CA THR A 104 -29.60 -9.81 -13.00
C THR A 104 -30.10 -11.22 -12.69
N ASP A 105 -31.01 -11.38 -11.72
CA ASP A 105 -31.76 -12.65 -11.55
C ASP A 105 -33.08 -12.45 -10.75
N ASN A 106 -33.81 -11.37 -10.99
CA ASN A 106 -35.13 -11.17 -10.35
C ASN A 106 -36.24 -10.65 -11.28
N LEU A 107 -36.15 -10.94 -12.58
CA LEU A 107 -37.24 -10.68 -13.53
C LEU A 107 -37.37 -11.79 -14.57
N VAL A 108 -37.54 -13.05 -14.16
CA VAL A 108 -38.25 -14.03 -14.97
C VAL A 108 -39.14 -14.90 -14.08
N GLY A 109 -40.45 -14.81 -14.30
CA GLY A 109 -41.34 -15.96 -14.14
C GLY A 109 -42.11 -16.09 -12.83
N LYS A 110 -43.11 -15.23 -12.62
CA LYS A 110 -44.40 -15.72 -12.08
C LYS A 110 -45.52 -15.28 -13.01
N SER A 111 -45.71 -16.09 -14.04
CA SER A 111 -46.97 -16.19 -14.77
C SER A 111 -47.29 -17.66 -14.90
N GLN A 112 -48.14 -18.15 -14.01
CA GLN A 112 -49.30 -19.01 -14.24
C GLN A 112 -49.92 -19.40 -12.89
#